data_AF-A0A7W1C835-F1
#
_entry.id   AF-A0A7W1C835-F1
#
_cell.length_a   1.000
_cell.length_b   1.000
_cell.length_c   1.000
_cell.angle_alpha   90.00
_cell.angle_beta   90.00
_cell.angle_gamma   90.00
#
_symmetry.space_group_name_H-M   'P 1'
#
loop_
_entity.id
_entity.type
_entity.pdbx_description
1 polymer ?
#
loop_
_entity_poly.entity_id
_entity_poly.type
_entity_poly.pdbx_seq_one_letter_code
_entity_poly.pdbx_strand_id
1 'polypeptide(L)' 'PHDLVVLRTDLEPDKLPYDAGKAKAGEPGFVGRTKELRAGGTAALTVALEPGRYVLICNVAGHYGLGMRTSLRVD' A
#
# COMPACT_ATOMS: atom_id res chain seq x y z
N PRO A 1 -10.83 1.39 -9.58
CA PRO A 1 -10.31 0.07 -9.10
C PRO A 1 -9.42 0.34 -7.88
N HIS A 2 -9.28 -0.61 -6.95
CA HIS A 2 -8.42 -0.43 -5.78
C HIS A 2 -7.68 -1.71 -5.45
N ASP A 3 -6.53 -1.60 -4.81
CA ASP A 3 -5.89 -2.70 -4.10
C ASP A 3 -5.47 -2.21 -2.71
N LEU A 4 -5.19 -3.15 -1.82
CA LEU A 4 -4.53 -2.87 -0.56
C LEU A 4 -3.17 -3.56 -0.60
N VAL A 5 -2.10 -2.78 -0.51
CA VAL A 5 -0.72 -3.26 -0.38
C VAL A 5 -0.23 -2.88 1.01
N VAL A 6 0.38 -3.85 1.70
CA VAL A 6 0.98 -3.67 3.03
C VAL A 6 2.49 -3.68 2.90
N LEU A 7 3.14 -2.61 3.34
CA LEU A 7 4.59 -2.40 3.22
C LEU A 7 5.18 -2.18 4.60
N ARG A 8 6.15 -2.98 5.03
CA ARG A 8 6.94 -2.72 6.25
C ARG A 8 8.03 -1.72 5.92
N THR A 9 7.95 -0.53 6.49
CA THR A 9 8.90 0.53 6.20
C THR A 9 8.88 1.59 7.28
N ASP A 10 10.02 2.26 7.45
CA ASP A 10 10.18 3.39 8.34
C ASP A 10 9.87 4.73 7.66
N LEU A 11 9.58 4.71 6.36
CA LEU A 11 9.20 5.88 5.58
C LEU A 11 7.79 6.36 5.94
N GLU A 12 7.59 7.68 5.92
CA GLU A 12 6.26 8.27 5.99
C GLU A 12 5.41 7.88 4.78
N PRO A 13 4.07 7.82 4.91
CA PRO A 13 3.20 7.35 3.84
C PRO A 13 3.33 8.13 2.53
N ASP A 14 3.72 9.41 2.56
CA ASP A 14 3.92 10.25 1.37
C ASP A 14 5.37 10.25 0.83
N LYS A 15 6.27 9.47 1.45
CA LYS A 15 7.70 9.43 1.11
C LYS A 15 8.14 8.10 0.51
N LEU A 16 7.22 7.21 0.12
CA LEU A 16 7.60 6.04 -0.68
C LEU A 16 8.20 6.49 -2.02
N PRO A 17 9.22 5.77 -2.55
CA PRO A 17 9.73 6.01 -3.89
C PRO A 17 8.60 6.02 -4.91
N TYR A 18 8.63 6.90 -5.90
CA TYR A 18 7.55 7.03 -6.88
C TYR A 18 8.10 6.99 -8.31
N ASP A 19 7.58 6.06 -9.11
CA ASP A 19 7.84 5.97 -10.54
C ASP A 19 6.78 6.79 -11.28
N ALA A 20 7.15 8.01 -11.68
CA ALA A 20 6.25 8.91 -12.40
C ALA A 20 5.85 8.38 -13.79
N GLY A 21 6.69 7.58 -14.44
CA GLY A 21 6.38 6.97 -15.75
C GLY A 21 5.29 5.92 -15.66
N LYS A 22 5.19 5.22 -14.53
CA LYS A 22 4.11 4.25 -14.25
C LYS A 22 2.99 4.79 -13.38
N ALA A 23 3.17 5.98 -12.83
CA ALA A 23 2.35 6.57 -11.78
C ALA A 23 2.14 5.65 -10.56
N LYS A 24 3.20 4.95 -10.11
CA LYS A 24 3.12 3.98 -9.01
C LYS A 24 4.18 4.22 -7.95
N ALA A 25 3.86 3.91 -6.70
CA ALA A 25 4.86 3.81 -5.65
C ALA A 25 5.71 2.54 -5.82
N GLY A 26 6.96 2.64 -5.39
CA GLY A 26 7.76 1.48 -5.02
C GLY A 26 7.15 0.81 -3.78
N GLU A 27 7.40 -0.49 -3.65
CA GLU A 27 6.84 -1.32 -2.58
C GLU A 27 7.94 -1.88 -1.66
N PRO A 28 8.72 -1.02 -0.97
CA PRO A 28 9.76 -1.49 -0.06
C PRO A 28 9.16 -2.28 1.09
N GLY A 29 9.79 -3.39 1.46
CA GLY A 29 9.33 -4.24 2.55
C GLY A 29 7.93 -4.82 2.32
N PHE A 30 7.60 -5.13 1.07
CA PHE A 30 6.33 -5.78 0.70
C PHE A 30 6.00 -6.97 1.60
N VAL A 31 4.82 -6.90 2.23
CA VAL A 31 4.29 -7.96 3.11
C VAL A 31 3.20 -8.75 2.39
N GLY A 32 2.30 -8.05 1.69
CA GLY A 32 1.18 -8.68 1.02
C GLY A 32 0.30 -7.69 0.27
N ARG A 33 -0.55 -8.22 -0.60
CA ARG A 33 -1.56 -7.44 -1.34
C ARG A 33 -2.86 -8.20 -1.53
N THR A 34 -3.96 -7.46 -1.64
CA THR A 34 -5.20 -8.01 -2.21
C THR A 34 -5.09 -8.13 -3.74
N LYS A 35 -6.04 -8.85 -4.36
CA LYS A 35 -6.34 -8.64 -5.78
C LYS A 35 -6.93 -7.24 -5.98
N GLU A 36 -6.93 -6.77 -7.23
CA GLU A 36 -7.66 -5.54 -7.57
C GLU A 36 -9.17 -5.73 -7.36
N LEU A 37 -9.74 -4.79 -6.61
CA LEU A 37 -11.14 -4.60 -6.32
C LEU A 37 -11.78 -3.74 -7.42
N ARG A 38 -12.86 -4.26 -8.00
CA ARG A 38 -13.77 -3.49 -8.85
C ARG A 38 -14.88 -2.88 -8.00
N ALA A 39 -15.60 -1.90 -8.55
CA ALA A 39 -16.74 -1.29 -7.87
C ALA A 39 -17.76 -2.35 -7.44
N GLY A 40 -18.24 -2.25 -6.20
CA GLY A 40 -19.15 -3.24 -5.58
C GLY A 40 -18.48 -4.56 -5.18
N GLY A 41 -17.18 -4.75 -5.44
CA GLY A 41 -16.44 -5.95 -5.07
C GLY A 41 -15.88 -5.91 -3.64
N THR A 42 -15.43 -7.07 -3.16
CA THR A 42 -14.75 -7.23 -1.87
C THR A 42 -13.55 -8.17 -2.04
N ALA A 43 -12.51 -7.94 -1.24
CA ALA A 43 -11.31 -8.76 -1.17
C ALA A 43 -10.82 -8.75 0.28
N ALA A 44 -10.18 -9.83 0.68
CA ALA A 44 -9.57 -9.98 1.99
C ALA A 44 -8.08 -10.27 1.84
N LEU A 45 -7.30 -9.81 2.81
CA LEU A 45 -5.89 -10.11 2.97
C LEU A 45 -5.66 -10.47 4.44
N THR A 46 -5.02 -11.61 4.68
CA THR A 46 -4.57 -12.03 6.00
C THR A 46 -3.06 -12.12 5.97
N VAL A 47 -2.39 -11.37 6.85
CA VAL A 47 -0.93 -11.31 6.98
C VAL A 47 -0.55 -11.31 8.45
N ALA A 48 0.58 -11.93 8.78
CA ALA A 48 1.19 -11.80 10.08
C ALA A 48 2.04 -10.52 10.10
N LEU A 49 1.85 -9.67 11.11
CA LEU A 49 2.59 -8.42 11.29
C LEU A 49 3.35 -8.50 12.62
N GLU A 50 4.66 -8.35 12.54
CA GLU A 50 5.51 -8.13 13.71
C GLU A 50 5.34 -6.69 14.22
N PRO A 51 5.68 -6.40 15.49
CA PRO A 51 5.76 -5.03 15.96
C PRO A 51 6.64 -4.18 15.05
N GLY A 52 6.08 -3.11 14.49
CA GLY A 52 6.76 -2.27 13.51
C GLY A 52 5.93 -1.13 12.93
N ARG A 53 6.52 -0.41 11.97
CA ARG A 53 5.84 0.60 11.15
C ARG A 53 5.56 0.04 9.75
N TYR A 54 4.38 0.38 9.26
CA TYR A 54 3.89 -0.04 7.97
C TYR A 54 3.24 1.14 7.25
N VAL A 55 3.26 1.07 5.93
CA VAL A 55 2.45 1.92 5.07
C VAL A 55 1.48 1.03 4.30
N LEU A 56 0.21 1.42 4.35
CA LEU A 56 -0.86 0.82 3.57
C LEU A 56 -1.13 1.72 2.36
N ILE A 57 -1.11 1.16 1.16
CA ILE A 57 -1.34 1.92 -0.08
C ILE A 57 -2.32 1.22 -1.02
N CYS A 58 -2.91 2.00 -1.92
CA CYS A 58 -3.40 1.52 -3.20
C CYS A 58 -2.38 1.85 -4.29
N ASN A 59 -1.86 0.83 -4.99
CA ASN A 59 -0.82 0.97 -6.01
C ASN A 59 -1.33 0.76 -7.46
N VAL A 60 -2.65 0.85 -7.65
CA VAL A 60 -3.24 1.23 -8.95
C VAL A 60 -2.64 2.57 -9.40
N ALA A 61 -2.32 2.69 -10.69
CA ALA A 61 -1.66 3.88 -11.24
C ALA A 61 -2.38 5.18 -10.86
N GLY A 62 -1.63 6.13 -10.30
CA GLY A 62 -2.10 7.42 -9.81
C GLY A 62 -2.61 7.42 -8.35
N HIS A 63 -3.11 6.29 -7.84
CA HIS A 63 -3.88 6.28 -6.59
C HIS A 63 -3.02 6.63 -5.37
N TYR A 64 -1.83 6.05 -5.24
CA TYR A 64 -0.86 6.44 -4.21
C TYR A 64 -0.52 7.93 -4.30
N GLY A 65 -0.21 8.43 -5.50
CA GLY A 65 0.18 9.82 -5.73
C GLY A 65 -0.92 10.81 -5.35
N LEU A 66 -2.18 10.43 -5.59
CA LEU A 66 -3.39 11.20 -5.26
C LEU A 66 -3.85 11.04 -3.80
N GLY A 67 -3.10 10.32 -2.96
CA GLY A 67 -3.30 10.31 -1.51
C GLY A 67 -3.93 9.03 -0.95
N MET A 68 -4.11 7.97 -1.74
CA MET A 68 -4.58 6.66 -1.22
C MET A 68 -3.44 5.91 -0.50
N ARG A 69 -3.05 6.44 0.66
CA ARG A 69 -1.98 5.92 1.51
C ARG A 69 -2.22 6.30 2.97
N THR A 70 -1.82 5.44 3.90
CA THR A 70 -1.85 5.73 5.34
C THR A 70 -0.78 4.94 6.08
N SER A 71 -0.38 5.42 7.26
CA SER A 71 0.49 4.68 8.16
C SER A 71 -0.31 3.67 8.99
N LEU A 72 0.37 2.61 9.41
CA LEU A 72 -0.09 1.64 10.40
C LEU A 72 1.08 1.31 11.34
N ARG A 73 0.84 1.40 12.65
CA ARG A 73 1.77 0.96 13.69
C ARG A 73 1.22 -0.30 14.34
N VAL A 74 2.09 -1.30 14.52
CA VAL A 74 1.79 -2.54 15.25
C VAL A 74 2.70 -2.59 16.47
N ASP A 75 2.14 -2.73 17.66
CA ASP A 75 2.88 -2.75 18.94
C ASP A 75 2.97 -4.15 19.54
#